data_AF-A0A661J525-F1
#
_entry.id   AF-A0A661J525-F1
#
_cell.length_a   1.000
_cell.length_b   1.000
_cell.length_c   1.000
_cell.angle_alpha   90.00
_cell.angle_beta   90.00
_cell.angle_gamma   90.00
#
_symmetry.space_group_name_H-M   'P 1'
#
loop_
_entity.id
_entity.type
_entity.pdbx_description
1 polymer ?
#
loop_
_entity_poly.entity_id
_entity_poly.type
_entity_poly.pdbx_seq_one_letter_code
_entity_poly.pdbx_strand_id
1 'polypeptide(L)' 'MIRLNDIVDQVLAYHPEADVSLIEKAYVYSAKAHAGQVRLSGEPYLMHPLEVAGILAKMKLDV' A
#
# COMPACT_ATOMS: atom_id res chain seq x y z
N MET A 1 -1.26 -7.43 -9.47
CA MET A 1 -0.70 -7.47 -8.12
C MET A 1 -0.08 -6.12 -7.87
N ILE A 2 -0.77 -5.27 -7.10
CA ILE A 2 -0.32 -3.90 -6.85
C ILE A 2 0.98 -3.88 -6.03
N ARG A 3 1.84 -2.91 -6.30
CA ARG A 3 3.10 -2.66 -5.60
C ARG A 3 3.03 -1.33 -4.87
N LEU A 4 3.97 -1.11 -3.94
CA LEU A 4 4.10 0.17 -3.24
C LEU A 4 4.16 1.35 -4.21
N ASN A 5 5.01 1.26 -5.24
CA ASN A 5 5.18 2.35 -6.20
C ASN A 5 3.89 2.66 -6.95
N ASP A 6 3.05 1.66 -7.26
CA ASP A 6 1.76 1.89 -7.93
C ASP A 6 0.84 2.76 -7.05
N ILE A 7 0.87 2.57 -5.72
CA ILE A 7 0.09 3.37 -4.76
C ILE A 7 0.69 4.78 -4.65
N VAL A 8 2.01 4.90 -4.53
CA VAL A 8 2.73 6.18 -4.44
C VAL A 8 2.48 7.03 -5.69
N ASP A 9 2.64 6.44 -6.88
CA ASP A 9 2.39 7.10 -8.16
C ASP A 9 0.95 7.58 -8.26
N GLN A 10 0.00 6.78 -7.78
CA GLN A 10 -1.41 7.15 -7.77
C GLN A 10 -1.70 8.33 -6.83
N VAL A 11 -1.10 8.36 -5.63
CA VAL A 11 -1.22 9.49 -4.69
C VAL A 11 -0.64 10.76 -5.29
N LEU A 12 0.59 10.68 -5.81
CA LEU A 12 1.28 11.83 -6.42
C LEU A 12 0.55 12.36 -7.67
N ALA A 13 -0.17 11.50 -8.39
CA ALA A 13 -0.96 11.91 -9.55
C ALA A 13 -2.11 12.87 -9.18
N TYR A 14 -2.71 12.77 -7.99
CA TYR A 14 -3.77 13.69 -7.54
C TYR A 14 -3.32 14.69 -6.46
N HIS A 15 -2.20 14.44 -5.80
CA HIS A 15 -1.62 15.30 -4.78
C HIS A 15 -0.09 15.35 -4.93
N PRO A 16 0.44 16.15 -5.89
CA PRO A 16 1.87 16.13 -6.25
C PRO A 16 2.84 16.52 -5.12
N GLU A 17 2.36 17.25 -4.11
CA GLU A 17 3.17 17.67 -2.94
C GLU A 17 2.96 16.78 -1.71
N ALA A 18 2.26 15.64 -1.84
CA ALA A 18 2.04 14.72 -0.74
C ALA A 18 3.36 14.18 -0.16
N ASP A 19 3.46 14.15 1.18
CA ASP A 19 4.55 13.44 1.87
C ASP A 19 4.29 11.92 1.81
N VAL A 20 4.89 11.27 0.82
CA VAL A 20 4.78 9.82 0.63
C VAL A 20 5.65 9.01 1.60
N SER A 21 6.51 9.66 2.41
CA SER A 21 7.39 8.95 3.35
C SER A 21 6.60 8.17 4.41
N LEU A 22 5.39 8.64 4.75
CA LEU A 22 4.51 7.93 5.68
C LEU A 22 3.97 6.63 5.07
N ILE A 23 3.65 6.64 3.77
CA ILE A 23 3.19 5.45 3.03
C ILE A 23 4.31 4.41 2.96
N GLU A 24 5.54 4.84 2.65
CA GLU A 24 6.72 3.97 2.63
C GLU A 24 7.00 3.35 4.00
N LYS A 25 6.92 4.14 5.08
CA LYS A 25 7.08 3.64 6.45
C LYS A 25 5.99 2.63 6.81
N ALA A 26 4.74 2.90 6.43
CA ALA A 26 3.62 1.98 6.65
C ALA A 26 3.81 0.67 5.88
N TYR A 27 4.33 0.72 4.65
CA TYR A 27 4.71 -0.46 3.88
C TYR A 27 5.77 -1.29 4.60
N VAL A 28 6.88 -0.67 5.03
CA VAL A 28 7.96 -1.37 5.74
C VAL A 28 7.45 -2.02 7.03
N TYR A 29 6.59 -1.32 7.77
CA TYR A 29 5.96 -1.85 8.97
C TYR A 29 5.08 -3.07 8.65
N SER A 30 4.18 -2.95 7.67
CA SER A 30 3.28 -4.03 7.25
C SER A 30 4.05 -5.25 6.73
N ALA A 31 5.09 -5.04 5.92
CA ALA A 31 5.94 -6.10 5.38
C ALA A 31 6.67 -6.87 6.50
N LYS A 32 7.17 -6.16 7.52
CA LYS A 32 7.78 -6.79 8.70
C LYS A 32 6.75 -7.55 9.54
N ALA A 33 5.59 -6.95 9.80
CA ALA A 33 4.53 -7.55 10.61
C ALA A 33 3.97 -8.84 9.98
N HIS A 34 3.92 -8.90 8.64
CA HIS A 34 3.38 -10.02 7.89
C HIS A 34 4.45 -10.93 7.25
N ALA A 35 5.71 -10.80 7.67
CA ALA A 35 6.79 -11.63 7.13
C ALA A 35 6.52 -13.13 7.36
N GLY A 36 6.58 -13.91 6.28
CA GLY A 36 6.31 -15.36 6.30
C GLY A 36 4.84 -15.75 6.46
N GLN A 37 3.92 -14.79 6.62
CA GLN A 37 2.50 -15.07 6.72
C GLN A 37 1.87 -15.26 5.34
N VAL A 38 0.96 -16.23 5.24
CA VAL A 38 0.23 -16.55 4.01
C VAL A 38 -1.28 -16.51 4.28
N ARG A 39 -2.06 -16.14 3.26
CA ARG A 39 -3.53 -16.23 3.30
C ARG A 39 -3.97 -17.67 3.05
N LEU A 40 -5.26 -17.95 3.28
CA LEU A 40 -5.88 -19.21 2.84
C LEU A 40 -5.74 -19.46 1.33
N SER A 41 -5.60 -18.41 0.52
CA SER A 41 -5.33 -18.52 -0.93
C SER A 41 -3.91 -19.01 -1.27
N GLY A 42 -3.00 -19.05 -0.29
CA GLY A 42 -1.57 -19.35 -0.51
C GLY A 42 -0.72 -18.12 -0.86
N GLU A 43 -1.34 -16.95 -1.07
CA GLU A 43 -0.61 -15.72 -1.36
C GLU A 43 0.04 -15.11 -0.11
N PRO A 44 1.16 -14.37 -0.26
CA PRO A 44 1.74 -13.60 0.84
C PRO A 44 0.70 -12.66 1.46
N TYR A 45 0.60 -12.66 2.79
CA TYR A 45 -0.44 -11.89 3.49
C TYR A 45 -0.37 -10.40 3.20
N LEU A 46 0.85 -9.86 3.03
CA LEU A 46 1.13 -8.47 2.66
C LEU A 46 0.32 -7.99 1.45
N MET A 47 -0.06 -8.89 0.54
CA MET A 47 -0.81 -8.52 -0.64
C MET A 47 -2.19 -7.96 -0.32
N HIS A 48 -2.86 -8.47 0.71
CA HIS A 48 -4.19 -8.00 1.06
C HIS A 48 -4.19 -6.53 1.53
N PRO A 49 -3.33 -6.12 2.48
CA PRO A 49 -3.18 -4.70 2.83
C PRO A 49 -2.82 -3.79 1.66
N LEU A 50 -1.99 -4.24 0.72
CA LEU A 50 -1.61 -3.42 -0.44
C LEU A 50 -2.78 -3.18 -1.40
N GLU A 51 -3.56 -4.21 -1.70
CA GLU A 51 -4.76 -4.06 -2.53
C GLU A 51 -5.78 -3.13 -1.86
N VAL A 52 -5.95 -3.21 -0.53
CA VAL A 52 -6.79 -2.25 0.22
C VAL A 52 -6.26 -0.83 0.09
N ALA A 53 -4.97 -0.60 0.32
CA ALA A 53 -4.36 0.72 0.21
C ALA A 53 -4.52 1.32 -1.20
N GLY A 54 -4.39 0.51 -2.26
CA GLY A 54 -4.65 0.93 -3.64
C GLY A 54 -6.09 1.39 -3.89
N ILE A 55 -7.07 0.69 -3.29
CA ILE A 55 -8.48 1.09 -3.36
C ILE A 55 -8.69 2.45 -2.65
N LEU A 56 -8.12 2.61 -1.44
CA LEU A 56 -8.27 3.86 -0.67
C LEU A 56 -7.62 5.04 -1.40
N ALA A 57 -6.42 4.86 -1.96
CA ALA A 57 -5.76 5.86 -2.80
C ALA A 57 -6.60 6.20 -4.04
N LYS A 58 -7.38 5.25 -4.59
CA LYS A 58 -8.22 5.51 -5.77
C LYS A 58 -9.42 6.38 -5.40
N MET A 59 -9.90 6.21 -4.18
CA MET A 59 -10.99 6.97 -3.59
C MET A 59 -10.54 8.35 -3.07
N LYS A 60 -9.23 8.61 -2.99
CA LYS A 60 -8.64 9.87 -2.49
C LYS A 60 -9.14 10.23 -1.08
N LEU A 61 -9.06 9.28 -0.14
CA LEU A 61 -9.59 9.47 1.22
C LEU A 61 -8.67 10.30 2.15
N ASP A 62 -7.53 10.73 1.64
CA ASP A 62 -6.47 11.48 2.33
C ASP A 62 -6.52 13.00 2.06
N VAL A 63 -7.47 13.47 1.25
CA VAL A 63 -7.65 14.89 0.85
C VAL A 63 -8.95 15.50 1.32
#